data_AF-V3ZNX7-F1
#
_entry.id   AF-V3ZNX7-F1
#
_cell.length_a   1.000
_cell.length_b   1.000
_cell.length_c   1.000
_cell.angle_alpha   90.00
_cell.angle_beta   90.00
_cell.angle_gamma   90.00
#
_symmetry.space_group_name_H-M   'P 1'
#
loop_
_entity.id
_entity.type
_entity.pdbx_description
1 polymer ?
#
loop_
_entity_poly.entity_id
_entity_poly.type
_entity_poly.pdbx_seq_one_letter_code
_entity_poly.pdbx_strand_id
1 'polypeptide(L)'
;KIVVIKRNGSDGAKFPLTATSCLFGRHSDCDIRIQLQSVADEHCRIDVNAQGQIFVTNLSKDNPTLINGIACSSSCKVAHNDVFTVADRSFRF
;
A
#
# COMPACT_ATOMS: atom_id res chain seq x y z
N LYS A 1 6.88 -9.67 -0.70
CA LYS A 1 6.18 -9.54 -2.01
C LYS A 1 4.81 -8.99 -1.70
N ILE A 2 4.27 -8.06 -2.47
CA ILE A 2 2.94 -7.51 -2.14
C ILE A 2 1.89 -8.39 -2.79
N VAL A 3 0.88 -8.80 -2.04
CA VAL A 3 -0.21 -9.66 -2.52
C VAL A 3 -1.51 -8.89 -2.44
N VAL A 4 -2.23 -8.77 -3.54
CA VAL A 4 -3.58 -8.18 -3.53
C VAL A 4 -4.51 -9.11 -2.78
N ILE A 5 -5.31 -8.59 -1.86
CA ILE A 5 -6.40 -9.35 -1.24
C ILE A 5 -7.67 -9.06 -2.04
N LYS A 6 -8.25 -10.11 -2.64
CA LYS A 6 -9.52 -10.00 -3.36
C LYS A 6 -10.67 -9.78 -2.36
N ARG A 7 -11.81 -9.28 -2.87
CA ARG A 7 -13.02 -9.06 -2.04
C ARG A 7 -13.54 -10.33 -1.35
N ASN A 8 -13.25 -11.51 -1.89
CA ASN A 8 -13.59 -12.80 -1.27
C ASN A 8 -12.55 -13.27 -0.22
N GLY A 9 -11.58 -12.44 0.15
CA GLY A 9 -10.53 -12.75 1.12
C GLY A 9 -9.36 -13.56 0.57
N SER A 10 -9.45 -14.09 -0.66
CA SER A 10 -8.38 -14.87 -1.27
C SER A 10 -7.26 -14.01 -1.85
N ASP A 11 -6.08 -14.60 -1.97
CA ASP A 11 -4.93 -13.96 -2.60
C ASP A 11 -5.15 -13.74 -4.11
N GLY A 12 -4.73 -12.58 -4.57
CA GLY A 12 -4.78 -12.15 -5.96
C GLY A 12 -3.40 -12.02 -6.59
N ALA A 13 -3.26 -11.00 -7.43
CA ALA A 13 -2.01 -10.69 -8.09
C ALA A 13 -0.89 -10.47 -7.07
N LYS A 14 0.32 -10.91 -7.43
CA LYS A 14 1.52 -10.73 -6.62
C LYS A 14 2.42 -9.75 -7.33
N PHE A 15 2.79 -8.69 -6.64
CA PHE A 15 3.73 -7.70 -7.11
C PHE A 15 5.07 -7.95 -6.42
N PRO A 16 6.12 -8.28 -7.19
CA PRO A 16 7.45 -8.39 -6.62
C PRO A 16 7.90 -6.99 -6.19
N LEU A 17 8.32 -6.83 -4.93
CA LEU A 17 9.02 -5.64 -4.47
C LEU A 17 10.44 -5.73 -5.00
N THR A 18 10.62 -5.38 -6.28
CA THR A 18 11.94 -5.37 -6.93
C THR A 18 12.69 -4.06 -6.69
N ALA A 19 11.96 -3.00 -6.35
CA ALA A 19 12.49 -1.69 -6.01
C ALA A 19 12.45 -1.47 -4.48
N THR A 20 13.36 -0.63 -3.99
CA THR A 20 13.39 -0.19 -2.58
C THR A 20 12.25 0.77 -2.23
N SER A 21 11.52 1.25 -3.22
CA SER A 21 10.33 2.08 -3.05
C SER A 21 9.24 1.66 -4.04
N CYS A 22 7.98 1.76 -3.64
CA CYS A 22 6.82 1.47 -4.47
C CYS A 22 5.70 2.46 -4.18
N LEU A 23 5.30 3.24 -5.17
CA LEU A 23 4.26 4.25 -5.06
C LEU A 23 2.89 3.68 -5.46
N PHE A 24 1.89 3.95 -4.61
CA PHE A 24 0.50 3.60 -4.83
C PHE A 24 -0.31 4.87 -5.04
N GLY A 25 -1.15 4.87 -6.06
CA GLY A 25 -1.99 6.01 -6.35
C GLY A 25 -2.83 5.82 -7.59
N ARG A 26 -3.59 6.84 -7.96
CA ARG A 26 -4.48 6.82 -9.13
C ARG A 26 -3.78 7.30 -10.40
N HIS A 27 -2.71 8.09 -10.25
CA HIS A 27 -1.95 8.66 -11.35
C HIS A 27 -1.28 7.57 -12.21
N SER A 28 -0.99 7.88 -13.47
CA SER A 28 -0.30 6.94 -14.38
C SER A 28 1.11 6.58 -13.94
N ASP A 29 1.73 7.48 -13.17
CA ASP A 29 3.16 7.41 -12.83
C ASP A 29 3.41 6.61 -11.54
N CYS A 30 2.35 6.11 -10.90
CA CYS A 30 2.46 5.22 -9.75
C CYS A 30 2.81 3.79 -10.18
N ASP A 31 3.71 3.15 -9.45
CA ASP A 31 4.09 1.74 -9.67
C ASP A 31 2.88 0.80 -9.57
N ILE A 32 2.03 1.05 -8.58
CA ILE A 32 0.75 0.34 -8.41
C ILE A 32 -0.38 1.34 -8.55
N ARG A 33 -0.96 1.33 -9.75
CA ARG A 33 -2.08 2.19 -10.11
C ARG A 33 -3.42 1.59 -9.66
N ILE A 34 -4.18 2.34 -8.88
CA ILE A 34 -5.52 1.99 -8.43
C ILE A 34 -6.53 3.00 -9.00
N GLN A 35 -7.31 2.57 -9.99
CA GLN A 35 -8.26 3.42 -10.71
C GLN A 35 -9.58 3.59 -9.94
N LEU A 36 -9.54 4.32 -8.83
CA LEU A 36 -10.71 4.62 -8.00
C LEU A 36 -10.72 6.09 -7.62
N GLN A 37 -11.89 6.72 -7.62
CA GLN A 37 -12.02 8.13 -7.27
C GLN A 37 -11.60 8.45 -5.83
N SER A 38 -11.76 7.49 -4.92
CA SER A 38 -11.36 7.58 -3.51
C SER A 38 -9.86 7.44 -3.29
N VAL A 39 -9.08 7.10 -4.32
CA VAL A 39 -7.62 7.01 -4.25
C VAL A 39 -7.03 8.32 -4.76
N ALA A 40 -6.05 8.83 -4.02
CA ALA A 40 -5.35 10.06 -4.38
C ALA A 40 -4.39 9.80 -5.54
N ASP A 41 -3.99 10.85 -6.26
CA ASP A 41 -3.07 10.71 -7.38
C ASP A 41 -1.76 10.06 -6.94
N GLU A 42 -1.25 10.47 -5.78
CA GLU A 42 -0.27 9.74 -4.96
C GLU A 42 -0.88 9.49 -3.58
N HIS A 43 -1.15 8.23 -3.23
CA HIS A 43 -1.93 7.88 -2.05
C HIS A 43 -1.07 7.37 -0.90
N CYS A 44 -0.17 6.44 -1.17
CA CYS A 44 0.82 5.99 -0.21
C CYS A 44 2.08 5.50 -0.90
N ARG A 45 3.18 5.48 -0.15
CA ARG A 45 4.46 4.94 -0.63
C ARG A 45 4.94 3.86 0.32
N ILE A 46 5.47 2.79 -0.24
CA ILE A 46 6.09 1.70 0.50
C ILE A 46 7.59 1.79 0.30
N ASP A 47 8.34 1.93 1.37
CA ASP A 47 9.79 2.01 1.36
C ASP A 47 10.38 0.81 2.10
N VAL A 48 11.41 0.18 1.53
CA VAL A 48 12.21 -0.89 2.13
C VAL A 48 13.55 -0.28 2.55
N ASN A 49 13.84 -0.27 3.85
CA ASN A 49 15.09 0.28 4.35
C ASN A 49 16.28 -0.70 4.13
N ALA A 50 17.50 -0.24 4.43
CA ALA A 50 18.72 -1.05 4.30
C ALA A 50 18.73 -2.34 5.15
N GLN A 51 17.85 -2.44 6.15
CA GLN A 51 17.69 -3.60 7.03
C GLN A 51 16.57 -4.55 6.54
N GLY A 52 15.97 -4.27 5.38
CA GLY A 52 14.85 -5.04 4.84
C GLY A 52 13.50 -4.79 5.54
N GLN A 53 13.41 -3.77 6.40
CA GLN A 53 12.17 -3.38 7.07
C GLN A 53 11.32 -2.52 6.14
N ILE A 54 10.01 -2.71 6.22
CA ILE A 54 9.07 -2.01 5.35
C ILE A 54 8.33 -0.93 6.11
N PHE A 55 8.19 0.21 5.45
CA PHE A 55 7.46 1.36 5.95
C PHE A 55 6.42 1.77 4.92
N VAL A 56 5.17 1.95 5.36
CA VAL A 56 4.10 2.54 4.57
C VAL A 56 3.96 4.00 5.00
N THR A 57 4.16 4.91 4.08
CA THR A 57 3.98 6.35 4.28
C THR A 57 2.66 6.78 3.65
N ASN A 58 1.76 7.35 4.45
CA ASN A 58 0.51 7.92 3.95
C ASN A 58 0.78 9.27 3.28
N LEU A 59 0.33 9.44 2.04
CA LEU A 59 0.44 10.69 1.27
C LEU A 59 -0.93 11.34 1.04
N SER A 60 -2.02 10.58 1.19
CA SER A 60 -3.37 11.07 1.01
C SER A 60 -3.82 11.98 2.15
N LYS A 61 -4.52 13.06 1.81
CA LYS A 61 -5.13 14.00 2.75
C LYS A 61 -6.56 13.61 3.15
N ASP A 62 -7.30 13.02 2.21
CA ASP A 62 -8.74 12.77 2.39
C ASP A 62 -9.01 11.36 2.94
N ASN A 63 -8.30 10.35 2.44
CA ASN A 63 -8.51 8.95 2.80
C ASN A 63 -7.17 8.35 3.28
N PRO A 64 -6.95 8.19 4.59
CA PRO A 64 -5.68 7.68 5.07
C PRO A 64 -5.50 6.21 4.70
N THR A 65 -4.26 5.82 4.43
CA THR A 65 -3.89 4.41 4.34
C THR A 65 -4.02 3.76 5.70
N LEU A 66 -4.66 2.59 5.76
CA LEU A 66 -4.88 1.86 7.01
C LEU A 66 -3.87 0.71 7.11
N ILE A 67 -3.29 0.47 8.28
CA ILE A 67 -2.49 -0.71 8.60
C ILE A 67 -3.28 -1.54 9.60
N ASN A 68 -3.65 -2.76 9.23
CA ASN A 68 -4.50 -3.66 10.02
C ASN A 68 -5.80 -2.98 10.50
N GLY A 69 -6.38 -2.10 9.67
CA GLY A 69 -7.59 -1.35 9.98
C GLY A 69 -7.39 -0.05 10.77
N ILE A 70 -6.16 0.29 11.14
CA ILE A 70 -5.83 1.51 11.89
C ILE A 70 -5.18 2.53 10.96
N ALA A 71 -5.64 3.78 10.98
CA ALA A 71 -5.11 4.83 10.12
C ALA A 71 -3.62 5.10 10.38
N CYS A 72 -2.82 5.13 9.29
CA CYS A 72 -1.42 5.51 9.36
C CYS A 72 -1.30 7.03 9.35
N SER A 73 -0.78 7.59 10.45
CA SER A 73 -0.68 9.04 10.65
C SER A 73 0.46 9.70 9.87
N SER A 74 1.54 8.98 9.58
CA SER A 74 2.66 9.48 8.78
C SER A 74 3.40 8.35 8.09
N SER A 75 4.24 7.63 8.84
CA SER A 75 4.99 6.47 8.38
C SER A 75 4.84 5.35 9.39
N CYS A 76 4.35 4.21 8.93
CA CYS A 76 4.05 3.06 9.77
C CYS A 76 4.91 1.89 9.33
N LYS A 77 5.60 1.28 10.28
CA LYS A 77 6.33 0.03 10.04
C LYS A 77 5.33 -1.09 9.82
N VAL A 78 5.56 -1.89 8.78
CA VAL A 78 4.72 -3.03 8.40
C VAL A 78 5.55 -4.31 8.48
N ALA A 79 5.01 -5.31 9.16
CA ALA A 79 5.61 -6.63 9.29
C ALA A 79 5.08 -7.59 8.22
N HIS A 80 5.72 -8.75 8.11
CA HIS A 80 5.22 -9.81 7.24
C HIS A 80 3.82 -10.26 7.69
N ASN A 81 2.93 -10.44 6.73
CA ASN A 81 1.49 -10.73 6.85
C ASN A 81 0.60 -9.58 7.33
N ASP A 82 1.14 -8.41 7.65
CA ASP A 82 0.31 -7.24 7.89
C ASP A 82 -0.42 -6.86 6.61
N VAL A 83 -1.63 -6.33 6.82
CA VAL A 83 -2.49 -5.86 5.74
C VAL A 83 -2.52 -4.35 5.76
N PHE A 84 -2.14 -3.75 4.64
CA PHE A 84 -2.40 -2.33 4.42
C PHE A 84 -3.57 -2.16 3.44
N THR A 85 -4.38 -1.15 3.69
CA THR A 85 -5.58 -0.85 2.92
C THR A 85 -5.51 0.57 2.37
N VAL A 86 -5.67 0.67 1.06
CA VAL A 86 -5.75 1.91 0.28
C VAL A 86 -7.17 2.02 -0.25
N ALA A 87 -7.96 2.92 0.33
CA ALA A 87 -9.40 3.03 0.08
C ALA A 87 -10.15 1.69 0.25
N ASP A 88 -10.67 1.09 -0.83
CA ASP A 88 -11.41 -0.19 -0.80
C ASP A 88 -10.53 -1.41 -1.14
N ARG A 89 -9.22 -1.22 -1.33
CA ARG A 89 -8.28 -2.27 -1.73
C ARG A 89 -7.32 -2.60 -0.60
N SER A 90 -7.24 -3.89 -0.28
CA SER A 90 -6.32 -4.41 0.71
C SER A 90 -5.19 -5.20 0.08
N PHE A 91 -4.02 -5.10 0.68
CA PHE A 91 -2.79 -5.71 0.21
C PHE A 91 -2.07 -6.31 1.42
N ARG A 92 -1.56 -7.53 1.26
CA ARG A 92 -0.76 -8.22 2.28
C ARG A 92 0.71 -8.17 1.91
N PHE A 93 1.57 -7.96 2.90
CA PHE A 93 3.01 -8.09 2.73
C PHE A 93 3.54 -9.50 3.01
#